data_AF-A0A0F9RZA6-F1
#
_entry.id   AF-A0A0F9RZA6-F1
#
_cell.length_a   1.000
_cell.length_b   1.000
_cell.length_c   1.000
_cell.angle_alpha   90.00
_cell.angle_beta   90.00
_cell.angle_gamma   90.00
#
_symmetry.space_group_name_H-M   'P 1'
#
loop_
_entity.id
_entity.type
_entity.pdbx_description
1 polymer ?
#
loop_
_entity_poly.entity_id
_entity_poly.type
_entity_poly.pdbx_seq_one_letter_code
_entity_poly.pdbx_strand_id
1 'polypeptide(L)'
;MANRDDLSLFVREALIAGKSRAEITTALLHAGWSPPEVGDALDGWDETPFSPPVPKPRAAVSARDFFVYALTFAVLILGAFNLVIVLQALIDLGFAEQDHAADREIRWGVAVLLTTVPLYLWLTLRERRKLARNPALRRSAIRKWMIHIGLLLAALTLLGDLIATIYALLTGDLTAQFLLKAGAVVVIAGGIFLYYRSVGQQADRR
;
A
#
# COMPACT_ATOMS: atom_id res chain seq x y z
N MET A 1 15.67 0.59 16.70
CA MET A 1 15.10 1.73 17.43
C MET A 1 16.19 2.69 17.89
N ALA A 2 17.25 2.22 18.59
CA ALA A 2 18.39 3.04 19.06
C ALA A 2 18.93 4.09 18.06
N ASN A 3 19.24 3.69 16.81
CA ASN A 3 19.89 4.57 15.84
C ASN A 3 19.08 5.85 15.47
N ARG A 4 17.74 5.80 15.55
CA ARG A 4 16.88 6.96 15.23
C ARG A 4 16.79 7.96 16.38
N ASP A 5 16.92 7.49 17.60
CA ASP A 5 16.91 8.32 18.79
C ASP A 5 18.24 9.08 18.87
N ASP A 6 19.36 8.41 18.60
CA ASP A 6 20.70 9.00 18.50
C ASP A 6 20.76 10.11 17.44
N LEU A 7 20.17 9.86 16.26
CA LEU A 7 20.08 10.87 15.19
C LEU A 7 19.29 12.11 15.63
N SER A 8 18.17 11.92 16.35
CA SER A 8 17.36 13.04 16.85
C SER A 8 18.07 13.85 17.93
N LEU A 9 18.88 13.19 18.75
CA LEU A 9 19.68 13.78 19.80
C LEU A 9 20.83 14.60 19.22
N PHE A 10 21.54 14.06 18.22
CA PHE A 10 22.55 14.80 17.45
C PHE A 10 21.97 16.07 16.80
N VAL A 11 20.81 15.98 16.15
CA VAL A 11 20.16 17.15 15.53
C VAL A 11 19.81 18.20 16.60
N ARG A 12 19.30 17.78 17.76
CA ARG A 12 19.01 18.68 18.88
C ARG A 12 20.26 19.43 19.32
N GLU A 13 21.36 18.71 19.54
CA GLU A 13 22.63 19.30 20.00
C GLU A 13 23.23 20.24 18.96
N ALA A 14 23.20 19.87 17.68
CA ALA A 14 23.71 20.72 16.60
C ALA A 14 22.89 22.02 16.46
N LEU A 15 21.55 21.94 16.61
CA LEU A 15 20.68 23.12 16.63
C LEU A 15 20.94 24.01 17.85
N ILE A 16 21.15 23.43 19.04
CA ILE A 16 21.54 24.18 20.24
C ILE A 16 22.90 24.86 20.05
N ALA A 17 23.83 24.22 19.35
CA ALA A 17 25.14 24.77 18.99
C ALA A 17 25.08 25.84 17.88
N GLY A 18 23.88 26.20 17.40
CA GLY A 18 23.68 27.24 16.39
C GLY A 18 24.06 26.82 14.96
N LYS A 19 24.21 25.52 14.69
CA LYS A 19 24.48 25.02 13.34
C LYS A 19 23.24 25.15 12.47
N SER A 20 23.44 25.55 11.22
CA SER A 20 22.36 25.62 10.24
C SER A 20 21.88 24.22 9.84
N ARG A 21 20.61 24.11 9.48
CA ARG A 21 20.03 22.85 8.98
C ARG A 21 20.76 22.31 7.75
N ALA A 22 21.35 23.20 6.93
CA ALA A 22 22.17 22.83 5.77
C ALA A 22 23.48 22.15 6.19
N GLU A 23 24.21 22.71 7.17
CA GLU A 23 25.44 22.10 7.70
C GLU A 23 25.16 20.73 8.34
N ILE A 24 24.07 20.63 9.12
CA ILE A 24 23.64 19.36 9.73
C ILE A 24 23.32 18.32 8.64
N THR A 25 22.67 18.73 7.56
CA THR A 25 22.35 17.85 6.43
C THR A 25 23.61 17.31 5.76
N THR A 26 24.57 18.19 5.45
CA THR A 26 25.84 17.77 4.84
C THR A 26 26.62 16.81 5.73
N ALA A 27 26.69 17.07 7.03
CA ALA A 27 27.38 16.21 7.99
C ALA A 27 26.73 14.82 8.08
N LEU A 28 25.40 14.74 8.13
CA LEU A 28 24.68 13.48 8.21
C LEU A 28 24.76 12.67 6.92
N LEU A 29 24.66 13.31 5.76
CA LEU A 29 24.83 12.63 4.46
C LEU A 29 26.25 12.07 4.31
N HIS A 30 27.27 12.82 4.75
CA HIS A 30 28.66 12.35 4.76
C HIS A 30 28.86 11.15 5.69
N ALA A 31 28.14 11.10 6.81
CA ALA A 31 28.17 9.96 7.72
C ALA A 31 27.40 8.73 7.21
N GLY A 32 26.78 8.80 6.02
CA GLY A 32 26.09 7.68 5.38
C GLY A 32 24.60 7.57 5.69
N TRP A 33 24.02 8.58 6.35
CA TRP A 33 22.56 8.64 6.54
C TRP A 33 21.84 8.90 5.22
N SER A 34 20.69 8.28 5.02
CA SER A 34 19.92 8.49 3.79
C SER A 34 19.22 9.87 3.79
N PRO A 35 19.04 10.53 2.63
CA PRO A 35 18.31 11.80 2.52
C PRO A 35 16.94 11.83 3.23
N PRO A 36 16.09 10.79 3.15
CA PRO A 36 14.82 10.79 3.88
C PRO A 36 14.98 10.69 5.41
N GLU A 37 16.01 10.02 5.92
CA GLU A 37 16.28 9.95 7.37
C GLU A 37 16.71 11.31 7.92
N VAL A 38 17.58 12.00 7.20
CA VAL A 38 18.03 13.36 7.54
C VAL A 38 16.86 14.33 7.54
N GLY A 39 16.03 14.30 6.49
CA GLY A 39 14.83 15.13 6.41
C GLY A 39 13.84 14.86 7.54
N ASP A 40 13.55 13.59 7.84
CA ASP A 40 12.64 13.20 8.93
C ASP A 40 13.15 13.62 10.33
N ALA A 41 14.47 13.68 10.52
CA ALA A 41 15.09 14.12 11.78
C ALA A 41 15.03 15.64 11.96
N LEU A 42 15.34 16.40 10.90
CA LEU A 42 15.27 17.87 10.91
C LEU A 42 13.81 18.37 10.99
N ASP A 43 12.88 17.69 10.32
CA ASP A 43 11.45 18.01 10.38
C ASP A 43 10.84 17.79 11.77
N GLY A 44 11.52 17.04 12.64
CA GLY A 44 11.13 16.84 14.04
C GLY A 44 11.24 18.10 14.91
N TRP A 45 11.88 19.16 14.42
CA TRP A 45 12.13 20.41 15.16
C TRP A 45 11.49 21.59 14.44
N ASP A 46 10.97 22.54 15.21
CA ASP A 46 10.43 23.80 14.69
C ASP A 46 11.52 24.77 14.22
N GLU A 47 11.15 25.74 13.39
CA GLU A 47 12.05 26.79 12.88
C GLU A 47 11.88 28.10 13.65
N THR A 48 10.95 28.17 14.60
CA THR A 48 10.83 29.32 15.51
C THR A 48 12.17 29.63 16.17
N PRO A 49 12.57 30.92 16.22
CA PRO A 49 13.80 31.37 16.87
C PRO A 49 13.64 31.32 18.40
N PHE A 50 13.53 30.11 18.93
CA PHE A 50 13.40 29.81 20.35
C PHE A 50 14.50 28.82 20.74
N SER A 51 15.20 29.12 21.84
CA SER A 51 16.26 28.27 22.38
C SER A 51 15.85 27.76 23.75
N PRO A 52 15.81 26.43 23.99
CA PRO A 52 16.19 25.33 23.10
C PRO A 52 15.20 25.09 21.95
N PRO A 53 15.61 24.46 20.83
CA PRO A 53 14.74 24.20 19.68
C PRO A 53 13.50 23.41 20.09
N VAL A 54 12.33 23.84 19.60
CA VAL A 54 11.03 23.25 19.99
C VAL A 54 10.80 21.95 19.21
N PRO A 55 10.60 20.79 19.88
CA PRO A 55 10.25 19.56 19.20
C PRO A 55 8.81 19.64 18.67
N LYS A 56 8.60 19.28 17.40
CA LYS A 56 7.25 19.16 16.83
C LYS A 56 6.55 17.92 17.40
N PRO A 57 5.24 17.99 17.72
CA PRO A 57 4.48 16.82 18.14
C PRO A 57 4.56 15.71 17.10
N ARG A 58 5.19 14.59 17.47
CA ARG A 58 5.16 13.38 16.65
C ARG A 58 3.86 12.66 16.94
N ALA A 59 3.05 12.41 15.91
CA ALA A 59 1.87 11.57 16.05
C ALA A 59 2.31 10.15 16.37
N ALA A 60 2.24 9.77 17.65
CA ALA A 60 2.35 8.38 18.05
C ALA A 60 1.20 7.61 17.40
N VAL A 61 1.51 6.54 16.68
CA VAL A 61 0.49 5.69 16.07
C VAL A 61 -0.29 5.04 17.22
N SER A 62 -1.53 5.46 17.44
CA SER A 62 -2.37 4.85 18.47
C SER A 62 -2.67 3.39 18.11
N ALA A 63 -2.78 2.50 19.11
CA ALA A 63 -3.25 1.13 18.89
C ALA A 63 -4.61 1.08 18.17
N ARG A 64 -5.46 2.08 18.41
CA ARG A 64 -6.74 2.27 17.70
C ARG A 64 -6.52 2.54 16.20
N ASP A 65 -5.54 3.37 15.86
CA ASP A 65 -5.25 3.69 14.47
C ASP A 65 -4.70 2.44 13.76
N PHE A 66 -3.78 1.72 14.41
CA PHE A 66 -3.31 0.42 13.92
C PHE A 66 -4.47 -0.54 13.63
N PHE A 67 -5.40 -0.69 14.58
CA PHE A 67 -6.56 -1.56 14.40
C PHE A 67 -7.44 -1.13 13.22
N VAL A 68 -7.73 0.16 13.08
CA VAL A 68 -8.53 0.68 11.94
C VAL A 68 -7.83 0.42 10.61
N TYR A 69 -6.51 0.61 10.54
CA TYR A 69 -5.74 0.31 9.34
C TYR A 69 -5.68 -1.19 9.04
N ALA A 70 -5.44 -2.03 10.05
CA ALA A 70 -5.43 -3.49 9.92
C ALA A 70 -6.79 -4.01 9.45
N LEU A 71 -7.89 -3.49 10.00
CA LEU A 71 -9.25 -3.83 9.57
C LEU A 71 -9.52 -3.37 8.13
N THR A 72 -9.18 -2.12 7.80
CA THR A 72 -9.33 -1.60 6.42
C THR A 72 -8.57 -2.47 5.42
N PHE A 73 -7.39 -2.93 5.83
CA PHE A 73 -6.55 -3.80 5.03
C PHE A 73 -7.13 -5.20 4.86
N ALA A 74 -7.59 -5.83 5.95
CA ALA A 74 -8.24 -7.14 5.90
C ALA A 74 -9.49 -7.13 5.00
N VAL A 75 -10.32 -6.09 5.11
CA VAL A 75 -11.50 -5.91 4.27
C VAL A 75 -11.13 -5.76 2.79
N LEU A 76 -10.05 -5.03 2.50
CA LEU A 76 -9.54 -4.88 1.12
C LEU A 76 -9.04 -6.21 0.54
N ILE A 77 -8.25 -6.98 1.30
CA ILE A 77 -7.79 -8.31 0.86
C ILE A 77 -8.98 -9.20 0.56
N LEU A 78 -9.92 -9.28 1.51
CA LEU A 78 -11.05 -10.17 1.41
C LEU A 78 -11.92 -9.83 0.18
N GLY A 79 -12.17 -8.54 -0.05
CA GLY A 79 -12.89 -8.06 -1.24
C GLY A 79 -12.14 -8.35 -2.54
N ALA A 80 -10.83 -8.03 -2.61
CA ALA A 80 -10.03 -8.24 -3.81
C ALA A 80 -9.94 -9.73 -4.19
N PHE A 81 -9.73 -10.61 -3.20
CA PHE A 81 -9.65 -12.05 -3.42
C PHE A 81 -10.98 -12.62 -3.94
N ASN A 82 -12.11 -12.21 -3.34
CA ASN A 82 -13.42 -12.66 -3.79
C ASN A 82 -13.81 -12.08 -5.15
N LEU A 83 -13.34 -10.87 -5.50
CA LEU A 83 -13.52 -10.33 -6.85
C LEU A 83 -12.88 -11.22 -7.91
N VAL A 84 -11.65 -11.69 -7.66
CA VAL A 84 -10.94 -12.59 -8.57
C VAL A 84 -11.72 -13.90 -8.74
N ILE A 85 -12.17 -14.52 -7.65
CA ILE A 85 -12.98 -15.74 -7.68
C ILE A 85 -14.25 -15.54 -8.52
N VAL A 86 -14.99 -14.46 -8.28
CA VAL A 86 -16.23 -14.15 -9.02
C VAL A 86 -15.96 -13.95 -10.50
N LEU A 87 -14.88 -13.26 -10.86
CA LEU A 87 -14.50 -13.04 -12.27
C LEU A 87 -14.13 -14.37 -12.95
N GLN A 88 -13.39 -15.24 -12.28
CA GLN A 88 -13.02 -16.55 -12.80
C GLN A 88 -14.27 -17.43 -13.00
N ALA A 89 -15.16 -17.49 -12.02
CA ALA A 89 -16.42 -18.24 -12.09
C ALA A 89 -17.38 -17.68 -13.16
N LEU A 90 -17.43 -16.36 -13.36
CA LEU A 90 -18.17 -15.73 -14.46
C LEU A 90 -17.64 -16.13 -15.82
N ILE A 91 -16.30 -16.23 -15.96
CA ILE A 91 -15.70 -16.73 -17.18
C ILE A 91 -16.09 -18.19 -17.37
N ASP A 92 -16.04 -19.02 -16.33
CA ASP A 92 -16.42 -20.44 -16.41
C ASP A 92 -17.88 -20.65 -16.85
N LEU A 93 -18.79 -19.85 -16.32
CA LEU A 93 -20.21 -19.85 -16.70
C LEU A 93 -20.44 -19.47 -18.18
N GLY A 94 -19.54 -18.68 -18.77
CA GLY A 94 -19.62 -18.27 -20.18
C GLY A 94 -19.25 -19.37 -21.18
N PHE A 95 -18.59 -20.45 -20.72
CA PHE A 95 -18.11 -21.54 -21.56
C PHE A 95 -18.75 -22.90 -21.27
N ALA A 96 -19.39 -23.09 -20.10
CA ALA A 96 -20.10 -24.32 -19.74
C ALA A 96 -21.56 -24.01 -19.33
N GLU A 97 -22.54 -24.63 -20.00
CA GLU A 97 -23.96 -24.24 -19.89
C GLU A 97 -24.58 -24.49 -18.50
N GLN A 98 -24.06 -25.38 -17.66
CA GLN A 98 -24.60 -25.62 -16.31
C GLN A 98 -23.51 -26.10 -15.35
N ASP A 99 -22.80 -25.16 -14.72
CA ASP A 99 -21.93 -25.46 -13.58
C ASP A 99 -22.52 -24.94 -12.26
N HIS A 100 -23.08 -25.86 -11.46
CA HIS A 100 -23.61 -25.55 -10.14
C HIS A 100 -22.52 -25.11 -9.13
N ALA A 101 -21.25 -25.44 -9.38
CA ALA A 101 -20.13 -24.96 -8.57
C ALA A 101 -19.89 -23.46 -8.81
N ALA A 102 -19.93 -23.02 -10.07
CA ALA A 102 -19.75 -21.62 -10.45
C ALA A 102 -20.84 -20.71 -9.83
N ASP A 103 -22.11 -21.12 -9.83
CA ASP A 103 -23.20 -20.33 -9.20
C ASP A 103 -23.00 -20.17 -7.68
N ARG A 104 -22.48 -21.20 -7.00
CA ARG A 104 -22.17 -21.14 -5.57
C ARG A 104 -21.03 -20.15 -5.29
N GLU A 105 -19.97 -20.19 -6.07
CA GLU A 105 -18.81 -19.30 -5.91
C GLU A 105 -19.15 -17.84 -6.23
N ILE A 106 -19.94 -17.61 -7.27
CA ILE A 106 -20.43 -16.27 -7.62
C ILE A 106 -21.27 -15.70 -6.48
N ARG A 107 -22.26 -16.45 -5.96
CA ARG A 107 -23.11 -15.97 -4.86
C ARG A 107 -22.32 -15.67 -3.60
N TRP A 108 -21.35 -16.52 -3.25
CA TRP A 108 -20.48 -16.29 -2.11
C TRP A 108 -19.63 -15.03 -2.29
N GLY A 109 -18.92 -14.94 -3.41
CA GLY A 109 -18.03 -13.80 -3.66
C GLY A 109 -18.79 -12.49 -3.81
N VAL A 110 -19.99 -12.49 -4.42
CA VAL A 110 -20.87 -11.32 -4.46
C VAL A 110 -21.31 -10.91 -3.05
N ALA A 111 -21.70 -11.85 -2.18
CA ALA A 111 -22.06 -11.53 -0.79
C ALA A 111 -20.88 -10.89 -0.03
N VAL A 112 -19.67 -11.40 -0.23
CA VAL A 112 -18.45 -10.84 0.34
C VAL A 112 -18.18 -9.44 -0.22
N LEU A 113 -18.32 -9.22 -1.53
CA LEU A 113 -18.13 -7.90 -2.16
C LEU A 113 -19.15 -6.88 -1.66
N LEU A 114 -20.42 -7.27 -1.59
CA LEU A 114 -21.51 -6.41 -1.13
C LEU A 114 -21.33 -5.99 0.33
N THR A 115 -20.59 -6.78 1.12
CA THR A 115 -20.24 -6.47 2.51
C THR A 115 -18.94 -5.65 2.60
N THR A 116 -17.90 -6.09 1.91
CA THR A 116 -16.54 -5.53 2.03
C THR A 116 -16.39 -4.18 1.34
N VAL A 117 -17.00 -3.97 0.18
CA VAL A 117 -16.91 -2.72 -0.58
C VAL A 117 -17.47 -1.52 0.20
N PRO A 118 -18.72 -1.54 0.72
CA PRO A 118 -19.23 -0.40 1.48
C PRO A 118 -18.46 -0.18 2.79
N LEU A 119 -18.03 -1.25 3.46
CA LEU A 119 -17.21 -1.15 4.67
C LEU A 119 -15.86 -0.50 4.38
N TYR A 120 -15.18 -0.89 3.29
CA TYR A 120 -13.93 -0.29 2.86
C TYR A 120 -14.10 1.19 2.50
N LEU A 121 -15.13 1.54 1.72
CA LEU A 121 -15.43 2.92 1.34
C LEU A 121 -15.70 3.78 2.57
N TRP A 122 -16.50 3.29 3.53
CA TRP A 122 -16.78 4.00 4.75
C TRP A 122 -15.51 4.26 5.59
N LEU A 123 -14.68 3.23 5.78
CA LEU A 123 -13.41 3.34 6.53
C LEU A 123 -12.46 4.34 5.85
N THR A 124 -12.28 4.25 4.53
CA THR A 124 -11.38 5.14 3.80
C THR A 124 -11.89 6.58 3.74
N LEU A 125 -13.19 6.82 3.54
CA LEU A 125 -13.78 8.16 3.57
C LEU A 125 -13.65 8.79 4.96
N ARG A 126 -13.89 8.02 6.03
CA ARG A 126 -13.71 8.47 7.41
C ARG A 126 -12.27 8.88 7.69
N GLU A 127 -11.30 8.08 7.25
CA GLU A 127 -9.87 8.40 7.42
C GLU A 127 -9.44 9.61 6.57
N ARG A 128 -9.95 9.75 5.33
CA ARG A 128 -9.70 10.95 4.51
C ARG A 128 -10.18 12.23 5.19
N ARG A 129 -11.36 12.21 5.83
CA ARG A 129 -11.89 13.35 6.58
C ARG A 129 -11.05 13.70 7.81
N LYS A 130 -10.48 12.70 8.51
CA LYS A 130 -9.53 12.94 9.61
C LYS A 130 -8.21 13.54 9.13
N LEU A 131 -7.68 13.03 8.02
CA LEU A 131 -6.44 13.53 7.42
C LEU A 131 -6.57 14.98 6.91
N ALA A 132 -7.74 15.36 6.40
CA ALA A 132 -8.02 16.74 5.99
C ALA A 132 -7.95 17.73 7.17
N ARG A 133 -8.15 17.25 8.40
CA ARG A 133 -8.09 18.07 9.63
C ARG A 133 -6.68 18.09 10.24
N ASN A 134 -5.86 17.05 10.02
CA ASN A 134 -4.51 16.94 10.57
C ASN A 134 -3.52 16.37 9.54
N PRO A 135 -2.85 17.22 8.74
CA PRO A 135 -1.92 16.77 7.70
C PRO A 135 -0.65 16.09 8.24
N ALA A 136 -0.31 16.27 9.52
CA ALA A 136 0.82 15.58 10.18
C ALA A 136 0.66 14.04 10.19
N LEU A 137 -0.57 13.51 10.08
CA LEU A 137 -0.87 12.08 9.99
C LEU A 137 -0.61 11.50 8.58
N ARG A 138 -0.38 12.34 7.55
CA ARG A 138 -0.10 11.89 6.16
C ARG A 138 1.19 11.09 6.03
N ARG A 139 2.13 11.22 6.99
CA ARG A 139 3.44 10.55 6.99
C ARG A 139 3.40 9.09 7.47
N SER A 140 2.21 8.54 7.76
CA SER A 140 2.07 7.18 8.30
C SER A 140 2.63 6.13 7.35
N ALA A 141 3.67 5.42 7.81
CA ALA A 141 4.31 4.28 7.16
C ALA A 141 3.30 3.19 6.73
N ILE A 142 2.16 3.14 7.40
CA ILE A 142 1.08 2.19 7.15
C ILE A 142 0.50 2.35 5.74
N ARG A 143 0.40 3.58 5.23
CA ARG A 143 -0.13 3.83 3.87
C ARG A 143 0.83 3.34 2.79
N LYS A 144 2.14 3.52 2.96
CA LYS A 144 3.16 2.94 2.06
C LYS A 144 3.08 1.42 2.09
N TRP A 145 2.97 0.82 3.28
CA TRP A 145 2.86 -0.63 3.45
C TRP A 145 1.61 -1.21 2.76
N MET A 146 0.46 -0.53 2.87
CA MET A 146 -0.82 -0.96 2.26
C MET A 146 -0.75 -1.12 0.74
N ILE A 147 -0.06 -0.22 0.04
CA ILE A 147 0.07 -0.29 -1.43
C ILE A 147 1.00 -1.44 -1.81
N HIS A 148 2.09 -1.65 -1.06
CA HIS A 148 3.04 -2.74 -1.33
C HIS A 148 2.42 -4.13 -1.10
N ILE A 149 1.59 -4.31 -0.07
CA ILE A 149 0.94 -5.62 0.12
C ILE A 149 -0.17 -5.84 -0.91
N GLY A 150 -0.92 -4.80 -1.29
CA GLY A 150 -1.85 -4.90 -2.43
C GLY A 150 -1.14 -5.33 -3.71
N LEU A 151 0.05 -4.77 -3.96
CA LEU A 151 0.91 -5.14 -5.09
C LEU A 151 1.39 -6.60 -4.99
N LEU A 152 1.81 -7.03 -3.81
CA LEU A 152 2.25 -8.41 -3.55
C LEU A 152 1.13 -9.43 -3.80
N LEU A 153 -0.08 -9.16 -3.30
CA LEU A 153 -1.23 -10.03 -3.50
C LEU A 153 -1.65 -10.10 -4.97
N ALA A 154 -1.69 -8.95 -5.65
CA ALA A 154 -1.95 -8.92 -7.09
C ALA A 154 -0.92 -9.76 -7.86
N ALA A 155 0.36 -9.63 -7.52
CA ALA A 155 1.44 -10.42 -8.12
C ALA A 155 1.30 -11.92 -7.84
N LEU A 156 0.90 -12.32 -6.62
CA LEU A 156 0.64 -13.71 -6.26
C LEU A 156 -0.54 -14.31 -7.03
N THR A 157 -1.63 -13.54 -7.18
CA THR A 157 -2.78 -13.97 -8.00
C THR A 157 -2.38 -14.17 -9.46
N LEU A 158 -1.64 -13.23 -10.02
CA LEU A 158 -1.05 -13.31 -11.37
C LEU A 158 -0.20 -14.57 -11.55
N LEU A 159 0.67 -14.86 -10.57
CA LEU A 159 1.50 -16.06 -10.57
C LEU A 159 0.65 -17.33 -10.53
N GLY A 160 -0.37 -17.38 -9.67
CA GLY A 160 -1.29 -18.51 -9.58
C GLY A 160 -2.03 -18.78 -10.89
N ASP A 161 -2.55 -17.73 -11.52
CA ASP A 161 -3.24 -17.85 -12.82
C ASP A 161 -2.29 -18.27 -13.95
N LEU A 162 -1.06 -17.73 -13.97
CA LEU A 162 -0.02 -18.16 -14.90
C LEU A 162 0.37 -19.64 -14.71
N ILE A 163 0.49 -20.10 -13.45
CA ILE A 163 0.76 -21.51 -13.13
C ILE A 163 -0.38 -22.38 -13.66
N ALA A 164 -1.63 -22.01 -13.41
CA ALA A 164 -2.79 -22.72 -13.94
C ALA A 164 -2.78 -22.76 -15.48
N THR A 165 -2.38 -21.65 -16.12
CA THR A 165 -2.23 -21.54 -17.59
C THR A 165 -1.21 -22.52 -18.14
N ILE A 166 -0.04 -22.53 -17.52
CA ILE A 166 1.04 -23.41 -17.91
C ILE A 166 0.63 -24.86 -17.66
N TYR A 167 -0.03 -25.16 -16.54
CA TYR A 167 -0.52 -26.50 -16.23
C TYR A 167 -1.54 -27.01 -17.27
N ALA A 168 -2.52 -26.18 -17.65
CA ALA A 168 -3.49 -26.54 -18.68
C ALA A 168 -2.85 -26.71 -20.06
N LEU A 169 -1.89 -25.84 -20.41
CA LEU A 169 -1.06 -25.95 -21.61
C LEU A 169 -0.29 -27.28 -21.66
N LEU A 170 0.35 -27.67 -20.57
CA LEU A 170 1.13 -28.90 -20.48
C LEU A 170 0.24 -30.16 -20.52
N THR A 171 -1.00 -30.06 -20.02
CA THR A 171 -1.95 -31.17 -20.01
C THR A 171 -2.66 -31.34 -21.35
N GLY A 172 -2.54 -30.37 -22.26
CA GLY A 172 -3.20 -30.39 -23.58
C GLY A 172 -4.62 -29.84 -23.59
N ASP A 173 -5.13 -29.35 -22.45
CA ASP A 173 -6.48 -28.78 -22.27
C ASP A 173 -6.53 -27.26 -22.53
N LEU A 174 -5.79 -26.79 -23.54
CA LEU A 174 -5.84 -25.38 -23.98
C LEU A 174 -7.22 -25.06 -24.58
N THR A 175 -8.11 -24.56 -23.73
CA THR A 175 -9.43 -24.07 -24.14
C THR A 175 -9.41 -22.57 -24.41
N ALA A 176 -10.31 -22.07 -25.28
CA ALA A 176 -10.44 -20.64 -25.57
C ALA A 176 -10.75 -19.81 -24.30
N GLN A 177 -11.49 -20.42 -23.36
CA GLN A 177 -11.72 -19.95 -21.99
C GLN A 177 -10.42 -19.66 -21.24
N PHE A 178 -9.44 -20.55 -21.40
CA PHE A 178 -8.14 -20.42 -20.78
C PHE A 178 -7.37 -19.19 -21.29
N LEU A 179 -7.37 -18.99 -22.61
CA LEU A 179 -6.71 -17.82 -23.24
C LEU A 179 -7.33 -16.49 -22.78
N LEU A 180 -8.66 -16.45 -22.58
CA LEU A 180 -9.35 -15.27 -22.07
C LEU A 180 -9.02 -14.96 -20.60
N LYS A 181 -8.93 -15.98 -19.73
CA LYS A 181 -8.50 -15.83 -18.33
C LYS A 181 -7.08 -15.26 -18.25
N ALA A 182 -6.15 -15.86 -18.99
CA ALA A 182 -4.76 -15.41 -19.06
C ALA A 182 -4.65 -13.96 -19.60
N GLY A 183 -5.43 -13.63 -20.63
CA GLY A 183 -5.47 -12.28 -21.21
C GLY A 183 -5.97 -11.22 -20.21
N ALA A 184 -7.05 -11.52 -19.47
CA ALA A 184 -7.57 -10.62 -18.44
C ALA A 184 -6.52 -10.33 -17.35
N VAL A 185 -5.79 -11.37 -16.95
CA VAL A 185 -4.73 -11.28 -15.95
C VAL A 185 -3.55 -10.45 -16.44
N VAL A 186 -3.11 -10.61 -17.70
CA VAL A 186 -2.07 -9.75 -18.32
C VAL A 186 -2.48 -8.28 -18.35
N VAL A 187 -3.75 -7.99 -18.66
CA VAL A 187 -4.27 -6.60 -18.66
C VAL A 187 -4.24 -5.99 -17.27
N ILE A 188 -4.66 -6.73 -16.25
CA ILE A 188 -4.64 -6.28 -14.85
C ILE A 188 -3.20 -6.04 -14.38
N ALA A 189 -2.28 -6.98 -14.67
CA ALA A 189 -0.84 -6.82 -14.43
C ALA A 189 -0.29 -5.55 -15.07
N GLY A 190 -0.54 -5.39 -16.37
CA GLY A 190 -0.06 -4.25 -17.16
C GLY A 190 -0.58 -2.94 -16.61
N GLY A 191 -1.87 -2.88 -16.24
CA GLY A 191 -2.48 -1.70 -15.63
C GLY A 191 -1.84 -1.32 -14.29
N ILE A 192 -1.61 -2.30 -13.42
CA ILE A 192 -0.96 -2.09 -12.12
C ILE A 192 0.49 -1.64 -12.30
N PHE A 193 1.23 -2.28 -13.20
CA PHE A 193 2.63 -1.92 -13.50
C PHE A 193 2.75 -0.51 -14.07
N LEU A 194 1.89 -0.13 -15.02
CA LEU A 194 1.86 1.22 -15.60
C LEU A 194 1.46 2.27 -14.57
N TYR A 195 0.48 1.98 -13.73
CA TYR A 195 0.09 2.86 -12.63
C TYR A 195 1.27 3.07 -11.67
N TYR A 196 1.96 2.02 -11.25
CA TYR A 196 3.10 2.12 -10.34
C TYR A 196 4.30 2.84 -10.97
N ARG A 197 4.58 2.62 -12.25
CA ARG A 197 5.60 3.38 -12.99
C ARG A 197 5.24 4.86 -13.05
N SER A 198 3.97 5.21 -13.28
CA SER A 198 3.51 6.60 -13.31
C SER A 198 3.61 7.29 -11.94
N VAL A 199 3.37 6.55 -10.86
CA VAL A 199 3.50 7.05 -9.48
C VAL A 199 4.98 7.15 -9.06
N GLY A 200 5.83 6.21 -9.49
CA GLY A 200 7.27 6.24 -9.26
C GLY A 200 7.96 7.45 -9.90
N GLN A 201 7.55 7.82 -11.12
CA GLN A 201 8.09 9.01 -11.80
C GLN A 201 7.71 10.35 -11.15
N GLN A 202 6.66 10.38 -10.33
CA GLN A 202 6.26 11.59 -9.58
C GLN A 202 7.03 11.76 -8.27
N ALA A 203 7.64 10.70 -7.74
CA ALA A 203 8.45 10.74 -6.52
C ALA A 203 9.87 11.25 -6.76
N ASP A 204 10.43 11.06 -7.97
CA ASP A 204 11.76 11.57 -8.36
C ASP A 204 11.76 13.04 -8.82
N ARG A 205 10.58 13.66 -8.95
CA ARG A 205 10.42 15.06 -9.39
C ARG A 205 10.09 16.05 -8.26
N ARG A 206 10.14 15.63 -7.00
CA ARG A 206 9.90 16.48 -5.82
C ARG A 206 11.02 16.30 -4.81
#